data_AF-A0A8S3FRH4-F1
#
_entry.id   AF-A0A8S3FRH4-F1
#
_cell.length_a   1.000
_cell.length_b   1.000
_cell.length_c   1.000
_cell.angle_alpha   90.00
_cell.angle_beta   90.00
_cell.angle_gamma   90.00
#
_symmetry.space_group_name_H-M   'P 1'
#
loop_
_entity.id
_entity.type
_entity.pdbx_description
1 polymer ?
#
loop_
_entity_poly.entity_id
_entity_poly.type
_entity_poly.pdbx_seq_one_letter_code
_entity_poly.pdbx_strand_id
1 'polypeptide(L)'
;HVRTLPRLVKAPFKYANYAYKYLNFAKSLTNKPIKQAVITASALSMVYSPHLLNTGSIENYSYEEFLQDLTNECEKDIRLCLG
;
A
#
# COMPACT_ATOMS: atom_id res chain seq x y z
N HIS A 1 -11.63 20.27 -9.77
CA HIS A 1 -11.01 18.94 -9.62
C HIS A 1 -11.83 18.10 -8.66
N VAL A 2 -12.42 16.99 -9.11
CA VAL A 2 -13.07 16.02 -8.21
C VAL A 2 -12.01 15.00 -7.79
N ARG A 3 -11.72 14.88 -6.50
CA ARG A 3 -10.87 13.80 -5.97
C ARG A 3 -11.77 12.60 -5.70
N THR A 4 -11.59 11.54 -6.49
CA THR A 4 -12.23 10.25 -6.23
C THR A 4 -11.27 9.38 -5.44
N LEU A 5 -11.74 8.76 -4.36
CA LEU A 5 -10.94 7.78 -3.64
C LEU A 5 -10.65 6.57 -4.54
N PRO A 6 -9.45 5.98 -4.43
CA PRO A 6 -9.11 4.79 -5.18
C PRO A 6 -10.00 3.62 -4.75
N ARG A 7 -10.25 2.71 -5.69
CA ARG A 7 -11.12 1.55 -5.52
C ARG A 7 -10.33 0.28 -5.78
N LEU A 8 -10.51 -0.72 -4.92
CA LEU A 8 -9.92 -2.03 -5.15
C LEU A 8 -10.81 -2.83 -6.08
N VAL A 9 -10.40 -2.98 -7.34
CA VAL A 9 -11.23 -3.63 -8.38
C VAL A 9 -10.91 -5.12 -8.58
N LYS A 10 -9.79 -5.60 -8.01
CA LYS A 10 -9.32 -6.98 -8.11
C LYS A 10 -8.66 -7.40 -6.80
N ALA A 11 -8.91 -8.63 -6.39
CA ALA A 11 -8.21 -9.32 -5.32
C ALA A 11 -7.11 -10.25 -5.90
N PRO A 12 -6.10 -10.65 -5.11
CA PRO A 12 -5.74 -10.11 -3.78
C PRO A 12 -5.17 -8.69 -3.86
N PHE A 13 -5.19 -7.96 -2.75
CA PHE A 13 -4.63 -6.60 -2.69
C PHE A 13 -3.10 -6.67 -2.83
N LYS A 14 -2.54 -5.85 -3.72
CA LYS A 14 -1.09 -5.77 -3.97
C LYS A 14 -0.66 -4.34 -4.24
N TYR A 15 0.53 -3.98 -3.79
CA TYR A 15 1.14 -2.72 -4.21
C TYR A 15 1.53 -2.80 -5.68
N ALA A 16 1.16 -1.78 -6.45
CA ALA A 16 1.62 -1.65 -7.83
C ALA A 16 3.12 -1.32 -7.89
N ASN A 17 3.63 -0.58 -6.90
CA ASN A 17 5.04 -0.24 -6.74
C ASN A 17 5.42 -0.17 -5.28
N TYR A 18 6.69 -0.45 -5.01
CA TYR A 18 7.31 -0.40 -3.69
C TYR A 18 8.13 0.89 -3.56
N ALA A 19 8.13 1.47 -2.36
CA ALA A 19 8.86 2.70 -2.06
C ALA A 19 10.37 2.51 -2.21
N TYR A 20 10.87 1.28 -2.02
CA TYR A 20 12.27 0.92 -2.22
C TYR A 20 12.83 1.31 -3.59
N LYS A 21 12.03 1.21 -4.66
CA LYS A 21 12.48 1.59 -6.02
C LYS A 21 12.90 3.06 -6.05
N TYR A 22 12.11 3.93 -5.42
CA TYR A 22 12.39 5.37 -5.34
C TYR A 22 13.52 5.67 -4.36
N LEU A 23 13.59 4.94 -3.24
CA LEU A 23 14.70 5.06 -2.28
C LEU A 23 16.05 4.74 -2.94
N ASN A 24 16.11 3.65 -3.68
CA ASN A 24 17.33 3.22 -4.36
C ASN A 24 17.78 4.25 -5.40
N PHE A 25 16.83 4.76 -6.20
CA PHE A 25 17.11 5.85 -7.12
C PHE A 25 17.64 7.09 -6.40
N ALA A 26 16.99 7.53 -5.32
CA ALA A 26 17.41 8.70 -4.56
C ALA A 26 18.81 8.52 -3.92
N LYS A 27 19.11 7.32 -3.39
CA LYS A 27 20.44 6.98 -2.84
C LYS A 27 21.55 7.08 -3.89
N SER A 28 21.25 6.82 -5.16
CA SER A 28 22.25 6.98 -6.24
C SER A 28 22.65 8.44 -6.51
N LEU A 29 21.83 9.41 -6.06
CA LEU A 29 22.03 10.83 -6.30
C LEU A 29 22.77 11.55 -5.16
N THR A 30 22.98 10.90 -4.01
CA THR A 30 23.61 11.53 -2.84
C THR A 30 24.20 10.52 -1.86
N ASN A 31 25.29 10.91 -1.20
CA ASN A 31 25.89 10.14 -0.11
C ASN A 31 25.34 10.52 1.27
N LYS A 32 24.40 11.48 1.35
CA LYS A 32 23.77 11.89 2.62
C LYS A 32 22.66 10.90 3.02
N PRO A 33 22.40 10.71 4.32
CA PRO A 33 21.27 9.91 4.78
C PRO A 33 19.94 10.41 4.21
N ILE A 34 19.12 9.49 3.71
CA ILE A 34 17.79 9.79 3.14
C ILE A 34 16.71 9.33 4.11
N LYS A 35 15.77 10.22 4.41
CA LYS A 35 14.57 9.87 5.17
C LYS A 35 13.56 9.19 4.25
N GLN A 36 13.39 7.89 4.39
CA GLN A 36 12.36 7.14 3.65
C GLN A 36 10.98 7.38 4.28
N ALA A 37 10.03 7.87 3.48
CA ALA A 37 8.64 8.00 3.91
C ALA A 37 7.88 6.70 3.60
N VAL A 38 7.08 6.23 4.55
CA VAL A 38 6.19 5.08 4.41
C VAL A 38 4.78 5.46 4.85
N ILE A 39 3.78 4.87 4.22
CA ILE A 39 2.37 5.04 4.61
C ILE A 39 1.96 3.88 5.53
N THR A 40 1.13 4.15 6.53
CA THR A 40 0.67 3.11 7.47
C THR A 40 -0.44 2.26 6.85
N ALA A 41 -0.50 0.97 7.23
CA ALA A 41 -1.58 0.07 6.84
C ALA A 41 -2.95 0.63 7.25
N SER A 42 -3.07 1.22 8.44
CA SER A 42 -4.32 1.82 8.91
C SER A 42 -4.80 3.00 8.07
N ALA A 43 -3.88 3.83 7.55
CA ALA A 43 -4.26 4.92 6.66
C ALA A 43 -4.74 4.39 5.30
N LEU A 44 -4.08 3.37 4.77
CA LEU A 44 -4.50 2.73 3.53
C LEU A 44 -5.83 1.99 3.69
N SER A 45 -6.08 1.32 4.81
CA SER A 45 -7.36 0.65 5.03
C SER A 45 -8.49 1.67 4.98
N MET A 46 -8.38 2.81 5.66
CA MET A 46 -9.40 3.87 5.60
C MET A 46 -9.69 4.38 4.18
N VAL A 47 -8.69 4.39 3.30
CA VAL A 47 -8.84 4.83 1.91
C VAL A 47 -9.63 3.80 1.08
N TYR A 48 -9.42 2.50 1.31
CA TYR A 48 -10.03 1.42 0.54
C TYR A 48 -11.29 0.79 1.19
N SER A 49 -11.48 0.93 2.50
CA SER A 49 -12.63 0.41 3.25
C SER A 49 -13.98 0.90 2.74
N PRO A 50 -14.18 2.18 2.36
CA PRO A 50 -15.46 2.63 1.81
C PRO A 50 -15.85 1.90 0.53
N HIS A 51 -14.88 1.42 -0.25
CA HIS A 51 -15.19 0.59 -1.41
C HIS A 51 -15.65 -0.80 -0.97
N LEU A 52 -14.84 -1.49 -0.16
CA LEU A 52 -15.08 -2.88 0.27
C LEU A 52 -16.36 -3.03 1.11
N LEU A 53 -16.69 -2.04 1.93
CA LEU A 53 -17.88 -2.06 2.78
C LEU A 53 -19.17 -1.70 2.03
N ASN A 54 -19.10 -0.88 0.96
CA ASN A 54 -20.29 -0.41 0.24
C ASN A 54 -20.65 -1.25 -1.00
N THR A 55 -19.69 -1.94 -1.63
CA THR A 55 -19.97 -2.75 -2.84
C THR A 55 -20.39 -4.18 -2.53
N GLY A 56 -20.33 -4.60 -1.26
CA GLY A 56 -20.15 -6.01 -0.93
C GLY A 56 -18.76 -6.46 -1.35
N SER A 57 -18.16 -7.35 -0.59
CA SER A 57 -16.84 -7.93 -0.84
C SER A 57 -16.59 -8.22 -2.33
N ILE A 58 -15.36 -7.99 -2.80
CA ILE A 58 -14.92 -8.52 -4.09
C ILE A 58 -15.18 -10.04 -4.05
N GLU A 59 -15.65 -10.63 -5.15
CA GLU A 59 -16.04 -12.04 -5.19
C GLU A 59 -14.94 -12.93 -4.58
N ASN A 60 -15.31 -13.73 -3.57
CA ASN A 60 -14.39 -14.59 -2.80
C ASN A 60 -13.22 -13.86 -2.12
N TYR A 61 -13.43 -12.61 -1.68
CA TYR A 61 -12.39 -11.83 -1.00
C TYR A 61 -12.97 -10.99 0.13
N SER A 62 -12.75 -11.48 1.35
CA SER A 62 -13.21 -10.89 2.60
C SER A 62 -12.44 -9.62 2.98
N TYR A 63 -12.99 -8.86 3.92
CA TYR A 63 -12.31 -7.70 4.47
C TYR A 63 -11.09 -8.11 5.31
N GLU A 64 -11.16 -9.25 5.99
CA GLU A 64 -10.07 -9.83 6.76
C GLU A 64 -8.89 -10.23 5.86
N GLU A 65 -9.16 -10.89 4.73
CA GLU A 65 -8.13 -11.20 3.72
C GLU A 65 -7.50 -9.92 3.18
N PHE A 66 -8.31 -8.87 2.95
CA PHE A 66 -7.77 -7.55 2.59
C PHE A 66 -6.84 -6.95 3.63
N LEU A 67 -7.19 -7.01 4.91
CA LEU A 67 -6.32 -6.49 5.97
C LEU A 67 -5.02 -7.29 6.07
N GLN A 68 -5.08 -8.60 5.86
CA GLN A 68 -3.89 -9.45 5.87
C GLN A 68 -2.97 -9.12 4.70
N ASP A 69 -3.51 -9.03 3.48
CA ASP A 69 -2.75 -8.66 2.29
C ASP A 69 -2.14 -7.25 2.42
N LEU A 70 -2.91 -6.29 2.92
CA LEU A 70 -2.45 -4.93 3.14
C LEU A 70 -1.28 -4.89 4.14
N THR A 71 -1.38 -5.64 5.24
CA THR A 71 -0.34 -5.70 6.26
C THR A 71 0.93 -6.37 5.72
N ASN A 72 0.78 -7.45 4.96
CA ASN A 72 1.88 -8.16 4.31
C ASN A 72 2.61 -7.25 3.30
N GLU A 73 1.88 -6.48 2.49
CA GLU A 73 2.48 -5.54 1.53
C GLU A 73 3.18 -4.37 2.24
N CYS A 74 2.61 -3.83 3.32
CA CYS A 74 3.28 -2.83 4.16
C CYS A 74 4.58 -3.36 4.77
N GLU A 75 4.55 -4.56 5.36
CA GLU A 75 5.74 -5.19 5.96
C GLU A 75 6.83 -5.38 4.91
N LYS A 76 6.46 -5.93 3.75
CA LYS A 76 7.38 -6.16 2.63
C LYS A 76 8.03 -4.85 2.16
N ASP A 77 7.27 -3.78 2.01
CA ASP A 77 7.80 -2.49 1.55
C ASP A 77 8.80 -1.90 2.56
N ILE A 78 8.48 -1.99 3.86
CA ILE A 78 9.38 -1.56 4.94
C ILE A 78 10.66 -2.39 4.95
N ARG A 79 10.56 -3.72 4.88
CA ARG A 79 11.72 -4.63 4.83
C ARG A 79 12.59 -4.37 3.61
N LEU A 80 12.01 -4.10 2.44
CA LEU A 80 12.80 -3.74 1.26
C LEU A 80 13.52 -2.40 1.44
N CYS A 81 12.92 -1.44 2.15
CA CYS A 81 13.52 -0.14 2.38
C CYS A 81 14.63 -0.13 3.45
N LEU A 82 14.49 -0.96 4.49
CA LEU A 82 15.28 -0.89 5.72
C LEU A 82 16.06 -2.17 6.07
N GLY A 83 15.76 -3.30 5.41
CA GLY A 83 16.49 -4.56 5.54
C GLY A 83 17.64 -4.65 4.57
#